data_AF-W5SKD9-F1
#
_entry.id   AF-W5SKD9-F1
#
_cell.length_a   1.000
_cell.length_b   1.000
_cell.length_c   1.000
_cell.angle_alpha   90.00
_cell.angle_beta   90.00
_cell.angle_gamma   90.00
#
_symmetry.space_group_name_H-M   'P 1'
#
loop_
_entity.id
_entity.type
_entity.pdbx_description
1 polymer ?
#
loop_
_entity_poly.entity_id
_entity_poly.type
_entity_poly.pdbx_seq_one_letter_code
_entity_poly.pdbx_strand_id
1 'polypeptide(L)'
;MVLKDNEGNAGATKTKEEQQKSIGKLFAKKDDDRAQEAEAAAANASIGSVSGADILQAIAKSKENPDVNSTDGIVKAKDAAEIAVAPAKDDKKEISEESAKKDAIIAAGIALRSIAKDGKFTAKNNEEKSAHAVNGAAANAVGKTLSTLIIAIRNTVDSGLKKINEVVATVKQEDKSIKATASVQ
;
A
#
# COMPACT_ATOMS: atom_id res chain seq x y z
N MET A 1 11.95 12.08 1.41
CA MET A 1 10.88 11.12 1.08
C MET A 1 11.53 9.75 0.88
N VAL A 2 10.88 8.67 1.30
CA VAL A 2 11.46 7.31 1.26
C VAL A 2 11.47 6.74 -0.17
N LEU A 3 10.53 7.16 -1.02
CA LEU A 3 10.51 6.92 -2.46
C LEU A 3 11.20 8.06 -3.21
N LYS A 4 11.83 7.75 -4.36
CA LYS A 4 12.36 8.79 -5.26
C LYS A 4 11.24 9.53 -5.98
N ASP A 5 11.54 10.74 -6.43
CA ASP A 5 10.65 11.50 -7.30
C ASP A 5 10.41 10.68 -8.59
N ASN A 6 9.14 10.38 -8.89
CA ASN A 6 8.67 9.51 -9.99
C ASN A 6 8.84 7.99 -9.79
N GLU A 7 9.18 7.52 -8.59
CA GLU A 7 9.12 6.08 -8.28
C GLU A 7 7.69 5.66 -7.94
N GLY A 8 7.14 4.75 -8.75
CA GLY A 8 5.76 4.27 -8.64
C GLY A 8 4.71 5.24 -9.21
N ASN A 9 3.51 4.72 -9.42
CA ASN A 9 2.34 5.43 -9.91
C ASN A 9 1.11 5.10 -9.04
N ALA A 10 0.66 6.07 -8.25
CA ALA A 10 -0.53 5.94 -7.40
C ALA A 10 -1.82 5.59 -8.18
N GLY A 11 -1.89 5.91 -9.47
CA GLY A 11 -3.02 5.58 -10.34
C GLY A 11 -2.81 4.31 -11.16
N ALA A 12 -1.81 3.48 -10.86
CA ALA A 12 -1.52 2.27 -11.64
C ALA A 12 -2.71 1.32 -11.61
N THR A 13 -3.10 0.87 -12.80
CA THR A 13 -4.25 -0.01 -13.01
C THR A 13 -4.04 -0.83 -14.28
N LYS A 14 -4.42 -2.10 -14.23
CA LYS A 14 -4.31 -3.10 -15.30
C LYS A 14 -5.47 -4.10 -15.28
N THR A 15 -6.04 -4.39 -14.12
CA THR A 15 -7.22 -5.27 -14.03
C THR A 15 -8.46 -4.55 -14.57
N LYS A 16 -9.49 -5.33 -14.90
CA LYS A 16 -10.72 -4.79 -15.48
C LYS A 16 -11.59 -4.14 -14.41
N GLU A 17 -12.35 -3.13 -14.82
CA GLU A 17 -13.22 -2.37 -13.93
C GLU A 17 -14.24 -3.26 -13.19
N GLU A 18 -14.77 -4.31 -13.83
CA GLU A 18 -15.70 -5.25 -13.19
C GLU A 18 -15.03 -6.02 -12.05
N GLN A 19 -13.75 -6.36 -12.19
CA GLN A 19 -12.97 -7.01 -11.13
C GLN A 19 -12.70 -6.03 -9.98
N GLN A 20 -12.41 -4.78 -10.30
CA GLN A 20 -12.16 -3.73 -9.31
C GLN A 20 -13.40 -3.41 -8.49
N LYS A 21 -14.56 -3.31 -9.15
CA LYS A 21 -15.85 -3.11 -8.49
C LYS A 21 -16.15 -4.23 -7.50
N SER A 22 -16.02 -5.50 -7.92
CA SER A 22 -16.43 -6.65 -7.12
C SER A 22 -15.61 -6.84 -5.83
N ILE A 23 -14.39 -6.31 -5.77
CA ILE A 23 -13.57 -6.29 -4.54
C ILE A 23 -14.28 -5.56 -3.39
N GLY A 24 -15.24 -4.69 -3.67
CA GLY A 24 -16.10 -4.08 -2.65
C GLY A 24 -16.82 -5.09 -1.74
N LYS A 25 -17.03 -6.34 -2.18
CA LYS A 25 -17.61 -7.41 -1.35
C LYS A 25 -16.74 -7.82 -0.16
N LEU A 26 -15.45 -7.47 -0.15
CA LEU A 26 -14.60 -7.64 1.03
C LEU A 26 -15.04 -6.73 2.20
N PHE A 27 -15.92 -5.75 1.93
CA PHE A 27 -16.44 -4.77 2.89
C PHE A 27 -17.95 -4.91 3.13
N ALA A 28 -18.59 -5.94 2.55
CA ALA A 28 -20.04 -6.10 2.60
C ALA A 28 -20.53 -6.43 4.00
N LYS A 29 -21.71 -5.93 4.36
CA LYS A 29 -22.36 -6.25 5.64
C LYS A 29 -23.27 -7.49 5.54
N LYS A 30 -24.03 -7.58 4.45
CA LYS A 30 -25.01 -8.65 4.22
C LYS A 30 -24.31 -9.97 3.91
N ASP A 31 -24.79 -11.06 4.51
CA ASP A 31 -24.17 -12.38 4.39
C ASP A 31 -24.11 -12.90 2.95
N ASP A 32 -25.17 -12.69 2.16
CA ASP A 32 -25.23 -13.10 0.74
C ASP A 32 -24.23 -12.35 -0.15
N ASP A 33 -23.75 -11.18 0.32
CA ASP A 33 -22.87 -10.29 -0.42
C ASP A 33 -21.42 -10.36 0.04
N ARG A 34 -21.10 -11.20 1.03
CA ARG A 34 -19.72 -11.35 1.50
C ARG A 34 -18.84 -11.96 0.42
N ALA A 35 -17.57 -11.55 0.40
CA ALA A 35 -16.59 -12.00 -0.58
C ALA A 35 -16.48 -13.53 -0.63
N GLN A 36 -16.44 -14.07 -1.84
CA GLN A 36 -16.09 -15.45 -2.11
C GLN A 36 -14.68 -15.51 -2.68
N GLU A 37 -14.23 -16.69 -3.09
CA GLU A 37 -12.94 -16.87 -3.73
C GLU A 37 -12.75 -15.98 -4.96
N ALA A 38 -13.81 -15.71 -5.73
CA ALA A 38 -13.73 -14.90 -6.94
C ALA A 38 -13.33 -13.45 -6.60
N GLU A 39 -13.91 -12.84 -5.57
CA GLU A 39 -13.59 -11.48 -5.16
C GLU A 39 -12.24 -11.39 -4.43
N ALA A 40 -11.89 -12.41 -3.66
CA ALA A 40 -10.53 -12.53 -3.11
C ALA A 40 -9.47 -12.71 -4.22
N ALA A 41 -9.79 -13.43 -5.29
CA ALA A 41 -8.93 -13.57 -6.46
C ALA A 41 -8.82 -12.26 -7.25
N ALA A 42 -9.91 -11.49 -7.38
CA ALA A 42 -9.89 -10.15 -7.97
C ALA A 42 -8.99 -9.19 -7.15
N ALA A 43 -9.08 -9.25 -5.82
CA ALA A 43 -8.20 -8.49 -4.93
C ALA A 43 -6.73 -8.89 -5.13
N ASN A 44 -6.42 -10.19 -5.15
CA ASN A 44 -5.08 -10.68 -5.43
C ASN A 44 -4.57 -10.29 -6.83
N ALA A 45 -5.43 -10.30 -7.85
CA ALA A 45 -5.07 -9.85 -9.19
C ALA A 45 -4.70 -8.37 -9.20
N SER A 46 -5.47 -7.52 -8.50
CA SER A 46 -5.17 -6.09 -8.34
C SER A 46 -3.81 -5.91 -7.65
N ILE A 47 -3.59 -6.58 -6.52
CA ILE A 47 -2.31 -6.53 -5.76
C ILE A 47 -1.13 -7.05 -6.60
N GLY A 48 -1.34 -8.12 -7.37
CA GLY A 48 -0.33 -8.73 -8.25
C GLY A 48 0.03 -7.85 -9.44
N SER A 49 -0.90 -7.03 -9.93
CA SER A 49 -0.73 -6.20 -11.13
C SER A 49 0.12 -4.94 -10.92
N VAL A 50 0.27 -4.50 -9.67
CA VAL A 50 0.98 -3.27 -9.27
C VAL A 50 2.28 -3.58 -8.52
N SER A 51 3.22 -2.65 -8.53
CA SER A 51 4.43 -2.73 -7.70
C SER A 51 4.15 -2.26 -6.28
N GLY A 52 5.03 -2.60 -5.33
CA GLY A 52 4.92 -2.04 -3.97
C GLY A 52 5.17 -0.53 -3.93
N ALA A 53 5.91 0.03 -4.91
CA ALA A 53 6.09 1.48 -5.03
C ALA A 53 4.78 2.17 -5.46
N ASP A 54 4.00 1.56 -6.35
CA ASP A 54 2.66 2.06 -6.72
C ASP A 54 1.74 2.10 -5.51
N ILE A 55 1.77 1.04 -4.68
CA ILE A 55 1.00 0.95 -3.44
C ILE A 55 1.42 2.05 -2.46
N LEU A 56 2.72 2.19 -2.20
CA LEU A 56 3.24 3.23 -1.30
C LEU A 56 2.91 4.64 -1.80
N GLN A 57 2.92 4.88 -3.12
CA GLN A 57 2.49 6.16 -3.69
C GLN A 57 0.99 6.40 -3.53
N ALA A 58 0.16 5.37 -3.69
CA ALA A 58 -1.27 5.48 -3.44
C ALA A 58 -1.57 5.79 -1.96
N ILE A 59 -0.81 5.20 -1.02
CA ILE A 59 -0.88 5.54 0.41
C ILE A 59 -0.43 7.00 0.62
N ALA A 60 0.73 7.40 0.09
CA ALA A 60 1.28 8.73 0.29
C ALA A 60 0.40 9.86 -0.29
N LYS A 61 -0.39 9.58 -1.33
CA LYS A 61 -1.34 10.53 -1.94
C LYS A 61 -2.75 10.45 -1.38
N SER A 62 -3.04 9.49 -0.50
CA SER A 62 -4.34 9.41 0.15
C SER A 62 -4.51 10.53 1.19
N LYS A 63 -5.76 10.86 1.52
CA LYS A 63 -6.06 11.85 2.55
C LYS A 63 -5.51 11.39 3.91
N GLU A 64 -4.83 12.30 4.61
CA GLU A 64 -4.38 12.07 5.99
C GLU A 64 -5.57 11.92 6.96
N ASN A 65 -6.64 12.68 6.73
CA ASN A 65 -7.91 12.57 7.44
C ASN A 65 -9.00 12.05 6.48
N PRO A 66 -9.18 10.73 6.35
CA PRO A 66 -10.16 10.17 5.44
C PRO A 66 -11.60 10.42 5.89
N ASP A 67 -12.49 10.66 4.93
CA ASP A 67 -13.92 10.82 5.18
C ASP A 67 -14.57 9.44 5.40
N VAL A 68 -15.07 9.19 6.61
CA VAL A 68 -15.81 7.94 6.91
C VAL A 68 -17.25 8.09 6.42
N ASN A 69 -17.54 7.62 5.21
CA ASN A 69 -18.90 7.67 4.67
C ASN A 69 -19.81 6.64 5.37
N SER A 70 -20.49 7.07 6.43
CA SER A 70 -21.37 6.22 7.23
C SER A 70 -22.67 5.81 6.54
N THR A 71 -22.99 6.38 5.37
CA THR A 71 -24.21 6.05 4.62
C THR A 71 -23.91 5.05 3.52
N ASP A 72 -22.89 5.32 2.71
CA ASP A 72 -22.58 4.56 1.49
C ASP A 72 -21.38 3.62 1.64
N GLY A 73 -20.63 3.71 2.75
CA GLY A 73 -19.50 2.82 3.00
C GLY A 73 -18.49 2.84 1.86
N ILE A 74 -18.11 1.65 1.40
CA ILE A 74 -17.10 1.45 0.34
C ILE A 74 -17.49 2.09 -1.01
N VAL A 75 -18.79 2.27 -1.28
CA VAL A 75 -19.28 2.82 -2.56
C VAL A 75 -18.81 4.25 -2.77
N LYS A 76 -18.56 5.00 -1.69
CA LYS A 76 -18.13 6.41 -1.73
C LYS A 76 -16.67 6.65 -1.36
N ALA A 77 -15.90 5.59 -1.12
CA ALA A 77 -14.47 5.72 -0.91
C ALA A 77 -13.78 6.15 -2.22
N LYS A 78 -12.89 7.14 -2.14
CA LYS A 78 -12.22 7.75 -3.30
C LYS A 78 -10.72 7.48 -3.36
N ASP A 79 -10.12 7.13 -2.23
CA ASP A 79 -8.68 6.87 -2.10
C ASP A 79 -8.41 5.69 -1.15
N ALA A 80 -7.12 5.39 -0.95
CA ALA A 80 -6.70 4.25 -0.13
C ALA A 80 -7.12 4.38 1.34
N ALA A 81 -7.04 5.58 1.91
CA ALA A 81 -7.37 5.82 3.31
C ALA A 81 -8.88 5.69 3.53
N GLU A 82 -9.70 6.22 2.63
CA GLU A 82 -11.15 6.08 2.66
C GLU A 82 -11.61 4.62 2.47
N ILE A 83 -10.95 3.86 1.59
CA ILE A 83 -11.18 2.40 1.48
C ILE A 83 -10.85 1.72 2.81
N ALA A 84 -9.74 2.08 3.44
CA ALA A 84 -9.30 1.48 4.69
C ALA A 84 -10.28 1.73 5.85
N VAL A 85 -10.93 2.89 5.90
CA VAL A 85 -11.89 3.22 6.97
C VAL A 85 -13.35 2.96 6.59
N ALA A 86 -13.62 2.46 5.37
CA ALA A 86 -14.98 2.24 4.89
C ALA A 86 -15.80 1.34 5.84
N PRO A 87 -16.93 1.82 6.37
CA PRO A 87 -17.80 0.99 7.20
C PRO A 87 -18.59 0.00 6.34
N ALA A 88 -18.84 -1.18 6.89
CA ALA A 88 -19.73 -2.16 6.25
C ALA A 88 -21.17 -1.66 6.28
N LYS A 89 -21.82 -1.62 5.11
CA LYS A 89 -23.20 -1.13 4.93
C LYS A 89 -23.99 -2.10 4.07
N ASP A 90 -25.29 -2.18 4.33
CA ASP A 90 -26.18 -3.07 3.61
C ASP A 90 -26.27 -2.63 2.14
N ASP A 91 -26.21 -3.60 1.23
CA ASP A 91 -26.22 -3.39 -0.22
C ASP A 91 -25.09 -2.48 -0.78
N LYS A 92 -24.05 -2.19 0.02
CA LYS A 92 -22.85 -1.43 -0.40
C LYS A 92 -21.68 -2.39 -0.59
N LYS A 93 -21.64 -3.02 -1.76
CA LYS A 93 -20.75 -4.17 -2.06
C LYS A 93 -19.84 -3.97 -3.27
N GLU A 94 -19.75 -2.73 -3.76
CA GLU A 94 -18.93 -2.39 -4.92
C GLU A 94 -18.08 -1.16 -4.62
N ILE A 95 -16.86 -1.13 -5.18
CA ILE A 95 -16.07 0.08 -5.29
C ILE A 95 -16.58 0.85 -6.52
N SER A 96 -17.29 1.95 -6.32
CA SER A 96 -18.00 2.63 -7.41
C SER A 96 -17.31 3.90 -7.92
N GLU A 97 -16.57 4.62 -7.06
CA GLU A 97 -15.88 5.85 -7.45
C GLU A 97 -14.71 5.57 -8.41
N GLU A 98 -14.64 6.28 -9.53
CA GLU A 98 -13.60 6.11 -10.57
C GLU A 98 -12.17 6.27 -10.02
N SER A 99 -12.00 7.17 -9.05
CA SER A 99 -10.70 7.40 -8.42
C SER A 99 -10.26 6.19 -7.60
N ALA A 100 -11.19 5.46 -6.98
CA ALA A 100 -10.90 4.27 -6.19
C ALA A 100 -10.75 3.00 -7.04
N LYS A 101 -11.30 2.97 -8.26
CA LYS A 101 -11.14 1.87 -9.23
C LYS A 101 -9.77 1.91 -9.92
N LYS A 102 -8.70 1.83 -9.12
CA LYS A 102 -7.31 1.68 -9.55
C LYS A 102 -6.65 0.62 -8.70
N ASP A 103 -5.96 -0.33 -9.33
CA ASP A 103 -5.35 -1.45 -8.63
C ASP A 103 -4.39 -1.01 -7.51
N ALA A 104 -3.64 0.07 -7.72
CA ALA A 104 -2.74 0.63 -6.70
C ALA A 104 -3.50 1.17 -5.48
N ILE A 105 -4.62 1.87 -5.69
CA ILE A 105 -5.45 2.44 -4.64
C ILE A 105 -6.19 1.34 -3.88
N ILE A 106 -6.70 0.32 -4.59
CA ILE A 106 -7.34 -0.85 -3.98
C ILE A 106 -6.34 -1.64 -3.14
N ALA A 107 -5.17 -1.95 -3.68
CA ALA A 107 -4.13 -2.67 -2.96
C ALA A 107 -3.63 -1.89 -1.73
N ALA A 108 -3.48 -0.56 -1.85
CA ALA A 108 -3.16 0.33 -0.74
C ALA A 108 -4.26 0.35 0.33
N GLY A 109 -5.52 0.46 -0.07
CA GLY A 109 -6.65 0.44 0.86
C GLY A 109 -6.78 -0.89 1.59
N ILE A 110 -6.54 -2.01 0.90
CA ILE A 110 -6.47 -3.35 1.52
C ILE A 110 -5.31 -3.40 2.51
N ALA A 111 -4.11 -2.97 2.13
CA ALA A 111 -2.95 -2.97 3.01
C ALA A 111 -3.17 -2.13 4.27
N LEU A 112 -3.71 -0.92 4.12
CA LEU A 112 -4.04 -0.02 5.24
C LEU A 112 -5.12 -0.63 6.14
N ARG A 113 -6.20 -1.18 5.57
CA ARG A 113 -7.24 -1.89 6.33
C ARG A 113 -6.65 -3.04 7.13
N SER A 114 -5.76 -3.83 6.55
CA SER A 114 -5.15 -5.00 7.21
C SER A 114 -4.30 -4.64 8.43
N ILE A 115 -3.69 -3.46 8.45
CA ILE A 115 -2.84 -3.00 9.57
C ILE A 115 -3.58 -2.05 10.52
N ALA A 116 -4.73 -1.52 10.11
CA ALA A 116 -5.54 -0.65 10.93
C ALA A 116 -6.17 -1.41 12.10
N LYS A 117 -6.25 -0.74 13.25
CA LYS A 117 -7.01 -1.24 14.40
C LYS A 117 -8.46 -1.46 13.97
N ASP A 118 -9.05 -2.59 14.35
CA ASP A 118 -10.41 -3.01 13.99
C ASP A 118 -10.66 -3.19 12.48
N GLY A 119 -9.62 -3.12 11.66
CA GLY A 119 -9.67 -3.41 10.24
C GLY A 119 -10.01 -4.87 9.98
N LYS A 120 -11.21 -5.09 9.42
CA LYS A 120 -11.72 -6.43 9.08
C LYS A 120 -12.24 -6.45 7.66
N PHE A 121 -12.08 -7.61 7.03
CA PHE A 121 -12.73 -7.97 5.79
C PHE A 121 -13.78 -9.05 6.04
N THR A 122 -14.75 -9.13 5.14
CA THR A 122 -15.79 -10.15 5.18
C THR A 122 -15.52 -11.23 4.15
N ALA A 123 -15.76 -12.48 4.53
CA ALA A 123 -15.78 -13.63 3.65
C ALA A 123 -17.09 -14.40 3.86
N LYS A 124 -17.50 -15.19 2.88
CA LYS A 124 -18.69 -16.02 2.94
C LYS A 124 -18.72 -16.87 4.22
N ASN A 125 -19.87 -16.88 4.89
CA ASN A 125 -20.05 -17.60 6.15
C ASN A 125 -19.98 -19.11 5.94
N ASN A 126 -19.43 -19.80 6.95
CA ASN A 126 -19.28 -21.27 6.97
C ASN A 126 -18.49 -21.81 5.77
N GLU A 127 -17.58 -21.02 5.20
CA GLU A 127 -16.74 -21.42 4.08
C GLU A 127 -15.27 -21.01 4.32
N GLU A 128 -14.49 -21.92 4.88
CA GLU A 128 -13.08 -21.69 5.23
C GLU A 128 -12.24 -21.24 4.03
N LYS A 129 -12.50 -21.80 2.84
CA LYS A 129 -11.75 -21.48 1.62
C LYS A 129 -11.84 -20.00 1.24
N SER A 130 -13.02 -19.40 1.36
CA SER A 130 -13.23 -17.96 1.14
C SER A 130 -12.50 -17.14 2.20
N ALA A 131 -12.54 -17.55 3.47
CA ALA A 131 -11.79 -16.87 4.54
C ALA A 131 -10.27 -16.92 4.31
N HIS A 132 -9.73 -18.08 3.93
CA HIS A 132 -8.31 -18.24 3.59
C HIS A 132 -7.90 -17.39 2.38
N ALA A 133 -8.73 -17.32 1.35
CA ALA A 133 -8.45 -16.50 0.18
C ALA A 133 -8.38 -14.99 0.52
N VAL A 134 -9.33 -14.50 1.32
CA VAL A 134 -9.35 -13.10 1.80
C VAL A 134 -8.13 -12.81 2.69
N ASN A 135 -7.80 -13.72 3.62
CA ASN A 135 -6.60 -13.59 4.45
C ASN A 135 -5.32 -13.58 3.62
N GLY A 136 -5.25 -14.39 2.57
CA GLY A 136 -4.14 -14.40 1.61
C GLY A 136 -3.99 -13.07 0.88
N ALA A 137 -5.09 -12.48 0.41
CA ALA A 137 -5.08 -11.15 -0.23
C ALA A 137 -4.58 -10.07 0.73
N ALA A 138 -5.09 -10.05 1.97
CA ALA A 138 -4.65 -9.14 3.03
C ALA A 138 -3.15 -9.27 3.31
N ALA A 139 -2.67 -10.50 3.56
CA ALA A 139 -1.26 -10.77 3.84
C ALA A 139 -0.35 -10.38 2.66
N ASN A 140 -0.77 -10.63 1.43
CA ASN A 140 -0.02 -10.26 0.22
C ASN A 140 0.10 -8.74 0.07
N ALA A 141 -1.00 -8.00 0.25
CA ALA A 141 -1.00 -6.54 0.20
C ALA A 141 -0.05 -5.94 1.25
N VAL A 142 -0.12 -6.40 2.50
CA VAL A 142 0.77 -5.96 3.59
C VAL A 142 2.22 -6.34 3.30
N GLY A 143 2.46 -7.60 2.94
CA GLY A 143 3.80 -8.12 2.67
C GLY A 143 4.52 -7.37 1.55
N LYS A 144 3.81 -7.09 0.45
CA LYS A 144 4.35 -6.29 -0.67
C LYS A 144 4.65 -4.86 -0.24
N THR A 145 3.73 -4.21 0.48
CA THR A 145 3.90 -2.82 0.95
C THR A 145 5.11 -2.68 1.89
N LEU A 146 5.18 -3.53 2.92
CA LEU A 146 6.27 -3.48 3.91
C LEU A 146 7.62 -3.87 3.30
N SER A 147 7.66 -4.86 2.40
CA SER A 147 8.92 -5.26 1.75
C SER A 147 9.51 -4.11 0.94
N THR A 148 8.68 -3.39 0.17
CA THR A 148 9.14 -2.21 -0.58
C THR A 148 9.54 -1.07 0.35
N LEU A 149 8.77 -0.81 1.41
CA LEU A 149 9.11 0.23 2.40
C LEU A 149 10.48 -0.02 3.03
N ILE A 150 10.75 -1.27 3.43
CA ILE A 150 12.03 -1.68 4.01
C ILE A 150 13.18 -1.46 3.02
N ILE A 151 13.02 -1.84 1.76
CA ILE A 151 14.05 -1.63 0.72
C ILE A 151 14.32 -0.14 0.52
N ALA A 152 13.27 0.67 0.44
CA ALA A 152 13.37 2.10 0.23
C ALA A 152 14.08 2.81 1.41
N ILE A 153 13.81 2.39 2.66
CA ILE A 153 14.54 2.85 3.85
C ILE A 153 16.03 2.44 3.76
N ARG A 154 16.33 1.18 3.45
CA ARG A 154 17.72 0.70 3.32
C ARG A 154 18.50 1.49 2.27
N ASN A 155 17.91 1.73 1.11
CA ASN A 155 18.55 2.48 0.03
C ASN A 155 18.82 3.94 0.44
N THR A 156 17.89 4.55 1.18
CA THR A 156 18.05 5.91 1.71
C THR A 156 19.20 5.97 2.71
N VAL A 157 19.26 5.03 3.66
CA VAL A 157 20.33 4.93 4.67
C VAL A 157 21.69 4.65 4.00
N ASP A 158 21.77 3.68 3.08
CA ASP A 158 23.00 3.35 2.34
C ASP A 158 23.55 4.55 1.58
N SER A 159 22.68 5.30 0.89
CA SER A 159 23.06 6.52 0.18
C SER A 159 23.60 7.60 1.12
N GLY A 160 23.01 7.75 2.31
CA GLY A 160 23.50 8.66 3.35
C GLY A 160 24.85 8.24 3.90
N LEU A 161 25.03 6.95 4.21
CA LEU A 161 26.28 6.40 4.74
C LEU A 161 27.43 6.51 3.72
N LYS A 162 27.16 6.32 2.42
CA LYS A 162 28.16 6.53 1.35
C LYS A 162 28.69 7.96 1.33
N LYS A 163 27.80 8.95 1.40
CA LYS A 163 28.19 10.38 1.47
C LYS A 163 29.04 10.69 2.69
N ILE A 164 28.69 10.13 3.86
CA ILE A 164 29.50 10.29 5.08
C ILE A 164 30.90 9.70 4.87
N ASN A 165 30.98 8.50 4.28
CA ASN A 165 32.26 7.84 4.04
C ASN A 165 33.16 8.63 3.06
N GLU A 166 32.58 9.25 2.02
CA GLU A 166 33.29 10.16 1.12
C GLU A 166 33.88 11.35 1.86
N VAL A 167 33.10 12.02 2.71
CA VAL A 167 33.56 13.16 3.52
C VAL A 167 34.69 12.75 4.48
N VAL A 168 34.54 11.61 5.17
CA VAL A 168 35.58 11.09 6.08
C VAL A 168 36.87 10.78 5.33
N ALA A 169 36.78 10.25 4.10
CA ALA A 169 37.94 10.00 3.26
C ALA A 169 38.67 11.31 2.90
N THR A 170 37.94 12.37 2.56
CA THR A 170 38.50 13.70 2.28
C THR A 170 39.20 14.29 3.51
N VAL A 171 38.56 14.34 4.67
CA VAL A 171 39.17 14.87 5.91
C VAL A 171 40.44 14.11 6.27
N LYS A 172 40.43 12.77 6.13
CA LYS A 172 41.62 11.95 6.38
C LYS A 172 42.78 12.25 5.42
N GLN A 173 42.50 12.66 4.19
CA GLN A 173 43.53 13.09 3.23
C GLN A 173 44.09 14.48 3.60
N GLU A 174 43.24 15.42 4.01
CA GLU A 174 43.65 16.74 4.48
C GLU A 174 44.54 16.63 5.73
N ASP A 175 44.15 15.84 6.72
CA ASP A 175 44.95 15.59 7.94
C ASP A 175 46.35 15.03 7.63
N LYS A 176 46.45 14.11 6.66
CA LYS A 176 47.74 13.57 6.21
C LYS A 176 48.61 14.64 5.55
N SER A 177 48.00 15.51 4.75
CA SER A 177 48.69 16.60 4.06
C SER A 177 49.23 17.64 5.03
N ILE A 178 48.45 18.00 6.06
CA ILE A 178 48.89 18.90 7.14
C ILE A 178 50.09 18.29 7.89
N LYS A 179 50.02 17.01 8.27
CA LYS A 179 51.12 16.32 8.95
C LYS A 179 52.40 16.26 8.12
N ALA A 180 52.28 15.99 6.82
CA ALA A 180 53.43 15.94 5.92
C ALA A 180 54.12 17.32 5.80
N THR A 181 53.34 18.40 5.77
CA THR A 181 53.88 19.78 5.68
C THR A 181 54.57 20.20 6.99
N ALA A 182 54.03 19.79 8.14
CA ALA A 182 54.62 20.07 9.46
C ALA A 182 55.93 19.30 9.74
N SER A 183 56.17 18.17 9.07
CA SER A 183 57.39 17.36 9.24
C SER A 183 58.59 17.81 8.39
N VAL A 184 58.43 18.83 7.54
CA VAL A 184 59.47 19.33 6.61
C VAL A 184 60.04 20.70 7.06
N GLN A 185 59.52 21.26 8.15
CA GLN A 185 60.04 22.45 8.84
C GLN A 185 60.88 22.05 10.06
#